data_AF-A0A4R2J558-F1
#
_entry.id   AF-A0A4R2J558-F1
#
_cell.length_a   1.000
_cell.length_b   1.000
_cell.length_c   1.000
_cell.angle_alpha   90.00
_cell.angle_beta   90.00
_cell.angle_gamma   90.00
#
_symmetry.space_group_name_H-M   'P 1'
#
loop_
_entity.id
_entity.type
_entity.pdbx_description
1 polymer ?
#
loop_
_entity_poly.entity_id
_entity_poly.type
_entity_poly.pdbx_seq_one_letter_code
_entity_poly.pdbx_strand_id
1 'polypeptide(L)'
;MASRQALDTTILLVGMSSGVFAGFAPSWFTVASPFFHEQGAREGNIRRIRWAEVAGSAITVAMGWALAHEERSAKPLIASVLISVTFVMGYEYMIRHPSTDDSAAI
;
A
#
# COMPACT_ATOMS: atom_id res chain seq x y z
N MET A 1 23.74 -17.36 -10.82
CA MET A 1 23.54 -17.23 -9.35
C MET A 1 23.03 -15.86 -8.95
N ALA A 2 23.63 -14.75 -9.43
CA ALA A 2 23.16 -13.38 -9.13
C ALA A 2 21.68 -13.08 -9.48
N SER A 3 21.09 -13.79 -10.45
CA SER A 3 19.69 -13.59 -10.85
C SER A 3 18.65 -14.12 -9.85
N ARG A 4 18.98 -15.16 -9.06
CA ARG A 4 18.04 -15.71 -8.06
C ARG A 4 17.96 -14.82 -6.83
N GLN A 5 19.11 -14.36 -6.33
CA GLN A 5 19.19 -13.50 -5.15
C GLN A 5 18.41 -12.19 -5.32
N ALA A 6 18.53 -11.53 -6.48
CA ALA A 6 17.75 -10.32 -6.78
C ALA A 6 16.23 -10.57 -6.83
N LEU A 7 15.81 -11.76 -7.25
CA LEU A 7 14.41 -12.17 -7.34
C LEU A 7 13.85 -12.43 -5.94
N ASP A 8 14.62 -13.14 -5.10
CA ASP A 8 14.28 -13.41 -3.70
C ASP A 8 14.14 -12.11 -2.89
N THR A 9 15.08 -11.16 -3.03
CA THR A 9 14.99 -9.85 -2.37
C THR A 9 13.78 -9.06 -2.83
N THR A 10 13.44 -9.11 -4.12
CA THR A 10 12.26 -8.41 -4.64
C THR A 10 10.97 -9.00 -4.08
N ILE A 11 10.85 -10.33 -4.04
CA ILE A 11 9.68 -11.02 -3.45
C ILE A 11 9.55 -10.66 -1.97
N LEU A 12 10.66 -10.70 -1.22
CA LEU A 12 10.69 -10.31 0.19
C LEU A 12 10.26 -8.86 0.38
N LEU A 13 10.77 -7.92 -0.44
CA LEU A 13 10.40 -6.52 -0.35
C LEU A 13 8.90 -6.29 -0.61
N VAL A 14 8.32 -6.97 -1.61
CA VAL A 14 6.87 -6.89 -1.89
C VAL A 14 6.06 -7.43 -0.71
N GLY A 15 6.42 -8.61 -0.20
CA GLY A 15 5.72 -9.23 0.93
C GLY A 15 5.79 -8.39 2.20
N MET A 16 6.99 -7.91 2.55
CA MET A 16 7.19 -7.06 3.72
C MET A 16 6.46 -5.73 3.60
N SER A 17 6.50 -5.09 2.43
CA SER A 17 5.80 -3.81 2.21
C SER A 17 4.29 -3.97 2.32
N SER A 18 3.74 -5.08 1.80
CA SER A 18 2.31 -5.40 1.93
C SER A 18 1.91 -5.58 3.40
N GLY A 19 2.75 -6.27 4.18
CA GLY A 19 2.57 -6.41 5.63
C GLY A 19 2.63 -5.08 6.39
N VAL A 20 3.55 -4.19 6.01
CA VAL A 20 3.65 -2.83 6.57
C VAL A 20 2.35 -2.06 6.33
N PHE A 21 1.87 -1.98 5.08
CA PHE A 21 0.63 -1.27 4.78
C PHE A 21 -0.58 -1.88 5.51
N ALA A 22 -0.68 -3.21 5.59
CA ALA A 22 -1.74 -3.88 6.33
C ALA A 22 -1.70 -3.61 7.85
N GLY A 23 -0.52 -3.30 8.40
CA GLY A 23 -0.37 -2.95 9.82
C GLY A 23 -0.83 -1.53 10.16
N PHE A 24 -0.83 -0.61 9.19
CA PHE A 24 -1.17 0.80 9.43
C PHE A 24 -2.52 1.23 8.83
N ALA A 25 -2.89 0.68 7.68
CA ALA A 25 -4.07 1.09 6.92
C ALA A 25 -5.12 -0.03 6.85
N PRO A 26 -6.42 0.31 6.87
CA PRO A 26 -7.49 -0.67 6.62
C PRO A 26 -7.37 -1.23 5.21
N SER A 27 -7.91 -2.42 4.96
CA SER A 27 -7.86 -3.01 3.62
C SER A 27 -8.57 -2.13 2.56
N TRP A 28 -8.15 -2.22 1.30
CA TRP A 28 -8.86 -1.56 0.19
C TRP A 28 -10.33 -1.95 0.10
N PHE A 29 -10.70 -3.20 0.44
CA PHE A 29 -12.09 -3.63 0.52
C PHE A 29 -12.87 -2.85 1.58
N THR A 30 -12.27 -2.65 2.76
CA THR A 30 -12.87 -1.86 3.82
C THR A 30 -13.07 -0.43 3.38
N VAL A 31 -12.08 0.17 2.72
CA VAL A 31 -12.14 1.56 2.25
C VAL A 31 -13.19 1.73 1.15
N ALA A 32 -13.29 0.79 0.21
CA ALA A 32 -14.27 0.84 -0.87
C ALA A 32 -15.71 0.57 -0.42
N SER A 33 -15.91 -0.09 0.72
CA SER A 33 -17.24 -0.55 1.16
C SER A 33 -18.22 0.61 1.38
N PRO A 34 -19.52 0.49 1.02
CA PRO A 34 -20.53 1.53 1.27
C PRO A 34 -20.57 1.98 2.73
N PHE A 35 -20.39 1.03 3.64
CA PHE A 35 -20.30 1.29 5.08
C PHE A 35 -19.24 2.34 5.44
N PHE A 36 -18.07 2.33 4.81
CA PHE A 36 -17.03 3.34 5.06
C PHE A 36 -17.45 4.73 4.56
N HIS A 37 -18.18 4.79 3.45
CA HIS A 37 -18.56 6.05 2.80
C HIS A 37 -19.80 6.72 3.42
N GLU A 38 -20.65 5.95 4.10
CA GLU A 38 -21.88 6.42 4.75
C GLU A 38 -21.69 6.79 6.24
N GLN A 39 -20.52 6.53 6.79
CA GLN A 39 -20.19 6.89 8.19
C GLN A 39 -20.12 8.40 8.41
N GLY A 40 -20.73 8.89 9.50
CA GLY A 40 -20.59 10.28 9.94
C GLY A 40 -19.15 10.70 10.27
N ALA A 41 -18.26 9.74 10.57
CA ALA A 41 -16.85 9.98 10.86
C ALA A 41 -15.91 9.84 9.63
N ARG A 42 -16.47 9.73 8.41
CA ARG A 42 -15.72 9.45 7.18
C ARG A 42 -14.49 10.35 6.99
N GLU A 43 -14.63 11.66 7.15
CA GLU A 43 -13.52 12.58 6.92
C GLU A 43 -12.37 12.36 7.93
N GLY A 44 -12.71 12.09 9.19
CA GLY A 44 -11.72 11.74 10.21
C GLY A 44 -11.00 10.42 9.89
N ASN A 45 -11.74 9.43 9.38
CA ASN A 45 -11.16 8.15 8.96
C ASN A 45 -10.26 8.31 7.73
N ILE A 46 -10.64 9.13 6.75
CA ILE A 46 -9.79 9.47 5.59
C ILE A 46 -8.48 10.11 6.08
N ARG A 47 -8.53 11.07 7.01
CA ARG A 47 -7.31 11.68 7.57
C ARG A 47 -6.39 10.65 8.23
N ARG A 48 -6.94 9.66 8.94
CA ARG A 48 -6.17 8.56 9.53
C ARG A 48 -5.56 7.65 8.47
N ILE A 49 -6.30 7.34 7.40
CA ILE A 49 -5.77 6.60 6.24
C ILE A 49 -4.60 7.34 5.61
N ARG A 50 -4.67 8.67 5.47
CA ARG A 50 -3.52 9.45 4.94
C ARG A 50 -2.28 9.36 5.82
N TRP A 51 -2.43 9.39 7.14
CA TRP A 51 -1.31 9.17 8.05
C TRP A 51 -0.74 7.75 7.94
N ALA A 52 -1.61 6.76 7.76
CA ALA A 52 -1.19 5.38 7.52
C ALA A 52 -0.47 5.20 6.18
N GLU A 53 -0.93 5.88 5.11
CA GLU A 53 -0.26 5.94 3.80
C GLU A 53 1.15 6.51 3.93
N VAL A 54 1.32 7.60 4.68
CA VAL A 54 2.62 8.23 4.95
C VAL A 54 3.53 7.28 5.74
N ALA A 55 3.03 6.70 6.84
CA ALA A 55 3.81 5.80 7.68
C ALA A 55 4.23 4.54 6.92
N GLY A 56 3.29 3.91 6.20
CA GLY A 56 3.55 2.72 5.39
C GLY A 56 4.57 2.99 4.29
N SER A 57 4.39 4.09 3.55
CA SER A 57 5.34 4.49 2.49
C SER A 57 6.72 4.80 3.05
N ALA A 58 6.82 5.53 4.16
CA ALA A 58 8.12 5.86 4.76
C ALA A 58 8.89 4.61 5.18
N ILE A 59 8.23 3.65 5.82
CA ILE A 59 8.85 2.38 6.24
C ILE A 59 9.24 1.55 5.02
N THR A 60 8.34 1.39 4.04
CA THR A 60 8.63 0.66 2.80
C THR A 60 9.82 1.27 2.05
N VAL A 61 9.89 2.60 1.92
CA VAL A 61 11.02 3.28 1.27
C VAL A 61 12.31 3.10 2.07
N ALA A 62 12.26 3.22 3.40
CA ALA A 62 13.43 2.98 4.25
C ALA A 62 13.98 1.56 4.11
N MET A 63 13.09 0.55 4.02
CA MET A 63 13.48 -0.83 3.77
C MET A 63 14.12 -1.01 2.38
N GLY A 64 13.50 -0.44 1.33
CA GLY A 64 14.06 -0.48 -0.02
C GLY A 64 15.41 0.23 -0.11
N TRP A 65 15.61 1.30 0.66
CA TRP A 65 16.90 2.00 0.75
C TRP A 65 17.97 1.14 1.44
N ALA A 66 17.64 0.50 2.57
CA ALA A 66 18.55 -0.39 3.27
C ALA A 66 19.01 -1.56 2.37
N LEU A 67 18.06 -2.19 1.67
CA LEU A 67 18.36 -3.25 0.70
C LEU A 67 19.17 -2.74 -0.50
N ALA A 68 18.86 -1.55 -1.01
CA ALA A 68 19.63 -0.95 -2.10
C ALA A 68 21.09 -0.69 -1.71
N HIS A 69 21.34 -0.32 -0.45
CA HIS A 69 22.69 -0.15 0.09
C HIS A 69 23.44 -1.49 0.18
N GLU A 70 22.78 -2.54 0.70
CA GLU A 70 23.37 -3.87 0.84
C GLU A 70 23.70 -4.50 -0.52
N GLU A 71 22.77 -4.42 -1.48
CA GLU A 71 22.94 -5.00 -2.82
C GLU A 71 23.76 -4.14 -3.78
N ARG A 72 24.13 -2.92 -3.39
CA ARG A 72 24.76 -1.90 -4.25
C ARG A 72 23.99 -1.68 -5.56
N SER A 73 22.66 -1.71 -5.46
CA SER A 73 21.74 -1.67 -6.60
C SER A 73 20.59 -0.74 -6.29
N ALA A 74 20.22 0.16 -7.21
CA ALA A 74 19.08 1.05 -7.01
C ALA A 74 17.72 0.34 -7.16
N LYS A 75 17.69 -0.92 -7.63
CA LYS A 75 16.45 -1.63 -7.95
C LYS A 75 15.51 -1.80 -6.73
N PRO A 76 15.97 -2.20 -5.53
CA PRO A 76 15.10 -2.32 -4.36
C PRO A 76 14.48 -0.98 -3.95
N LEU A 77 15.23 0.12 -4.07
CA LEU A 77 14.72 1.46 -3.78
C LEU A 77 13.66 1.90 -4.81
N ILE A 78 13.87 1.63 -6.10
CA ILE A 78 12.87 1.92 -7.14
C ILE A 78 11.61 1.08 -6.89
N ALA A 79 11.78 -0.20 -6.58
CA ALA A 79 10.66 -1.10 -6.28
C ALA A 79 9.85 -0.63 -5.06
N SER A 80 10.50 -0.21 -3.97
CA SER A 80 9.79 0.28 -2.78
C SER A 80 8.98 1.56 -3.04
N VAL A 81 9.53 2.47 -3.86
CA VAL A 81 8.79 3.67 -4.31
C VAL A 81 7.58 3.27 -5.15
N LEU A 82 7.74 2.35 -6.12
CA LEU A 82 6.64 1.88 -6.95
C LEU A 82 5.54 1.19 -6.14
N ILE A 83 5.91 0.39 -5.13
CA ILE A 83 4.97 -0.25 -4.22
C ILE A 83 4.19 0.82 -3.44
N SER A 84 4.90 1.80 -2.87
CA SER A 84 4.27 2.89 -2.10
C SER A 84 3.26 3.67 -2.96
N VAL A 85 3.65 4.04 -4.18
CA VAL A 85 2.77 4.71 -5.15
C VAL A 85 1.54 3.85 -5.46
N THR A 86 1.73 2.56 -5.68
CA THR A 86 0.61 1.63 -5.95
C THR A 86 -0.37 1.59 -4.78
N PHE A 87 0.12 1.49 -3.56
CA PHE A 87 -0.72 1.47 -2.36
C PHE A 87 -1.51 2.76 -2.19
N VAL A 88 -0.83 3.91 -2.26
CA VAL A 88 -1.45 5.24 -2.11
C VAL A 88 -2.48 5.50 -3.20
N MET A 89 -2.14 5.20 -4.47
CA MET A 89 -3.07 5.38 -5.58
C MET A 89 -4.29 4.46 -5.46
N GLY A 90 -4.11 3.22 -4.99
CA GLY A 90 -5.22 2.32 -4.73
C GLY A 90 -6.15 2.84 -3.62
N TYR A 91 -5.60 3.36 -2.51
CA TYR A 91 -6.43 4.00 -1.48
C TYR A 91 -7.18 5.20 -2.01
N GLU A 92 -6.51 6.08 -2.77
CA GLU A 92 -7.15 7.22 -3.42
C GLU A 92 -8.29 6.78 -4.33
N TYR A 93 -8.06 5.74 -5.13
CA TYR A 93 -9.05 5.20 -6.04
C TYR A 93 -10.28 4.69 -5.28
N MET A 94 -10.09 3.88 -4.23
CA MET A 94 -11.18 3.32 -3.44
C MET A 94 -11.96 4.40 -2.68
N ILE A 95 -11.30 5.46 -2.20
CA ILE A 95 -11.96 6.61 -1.56
C ILE A 95 -12.84 7.40 -2.55
N ARG A 96 -12.48 7.42 -3.84
CA ARG A 96 -13.22 8.12 -4.90
C ARG A 96 -14.29 7.26 -5.58
N HIS A 97 -14.09 5.95 -5.62
CA HIS A 97 -14.95 4.98 -6.29
C HIS A 97 -15.37 3.91 -5.28
N PRO A 98 -16.38 4.21 -4.43
CA PRO A 98 -16.97 3.21 -3.56
C PRO A 98 -17.43 2.00 -4.39
N SER A 99 -17.40 0.81 -3.81
CA SER A 99 -18.09 -0.34 -4.36
C SER A 99 -19.59 -0.12 -4.21
N THR A 100 -20.18 0.65 -5.11
CA THR A 100 -21.65 0.78 -5.20
C THR A 100 -22.22 -0.56 -5.63
N ASP A 101 -23.25 -1.03 -4.93
CA ASP A 101 -23.98 -2.23 -5.33
C ASP A 101 -24.68 -1.98 -6.68
N ASP A 102 -24.05 -2.38 -7.78
CA ASP A 102 -24.76 -2.74 -9.03
C ASP A 102 -25.38 -4.15 -8.92
N SER A 103 -25.64 -4.63 -7.70
CA SER A 103 -26.29 -5.91 -7.40
C SER A 103 -27.59 -5.70 -6.62
N ALA A 104 -28.45 -4.82 -7.13
CA ALA A 104 -29.87 -4.77 -6.79
C ALA A 104 -30.75 -5.37 -7.92
N ALA A 105 -30.22 -6.31 -8.71
CA ALA A 105 -30.96 -6.99 -9.76
C ALA A 105 -30.45 -8.42 -10.01
N ILE A 106 -30.68 -9.34 -9.06
CA ILE A 106 -30.91 -10.77 -9.33
C ILE A 106 -32.09 -11.20 -8.47
#